data_AF-A0A0X3VLX3-F1
#
_entry.id   AF-A0A0X3VLX3-F1
#
_cell.length_a   1.000
_cell.length_b   1.000
_cell.length_c   1.000
_cell.angle_alpha   90.00
_cell.angle_beta   90.00
_cell.angle_gamma   90.00
#
_symmetry.space_group_name_H-M   'P 1'
#
loop_
_entity.id
_entity.type
_entity.pdbx_description
1 polymer ?
#
loop_
_entity_poly.entity_id
_entity_poly.type
_entity_poly.pdbx_seq_one_letter_code
_entity_poly.pdbx_strand_id
1 'polypeptide(L)' 'MTLSFEPEVADVLAQLGGIDAFQPSRDDVEGRRVLWEPILAASSAAQPFLEDVRRVDLADRTFFGMRLVRGG' A
#
# COMPACT_ATOMS: atom_id res chain seq x y z
N MET A 1 -10.62 15.49 15.99
CA MET A 1 -10.96 15.64 14.56
C MET A 1 -11.90 14.50 14.20
N THR A 2 -13.08 14.79 13.66
CA THR A 2 -13.99 13.77 13.13
C THR A 2 -13.73 13.64 11.64
N LEU A 3 -13.41 12.43 11.17
CA LEU A 3 -13.35 12.12 9.75
C LEU A 3 -14.79 11.88 9.29
N SER A 4 -15.29 12.71 8.37
CA SER A 4 -16.57 12.52 7.72
C SER A 4 -16.30 11.92 6.34
N PHE A 5 -16.83 10.74 6.09
CA PHE A 5 -16.68 10.01 4.82
C PHE A 5 -17.98 10.08 4.03
N GLU A 6 -17.85 10.08 2.71
CA GLU A 6 -18.99 9.83 1.82
C GLU A 6 -19.59 8.44 2.12
N PRO A 7 -20.91 8.25 1.96
CA PRO A 7 -21.58 7.00 2.32
C PRO A 7 -20.96 5.76 1.67
N GLU A 8 -20.60 5.86 0.39
CA GLU A 8 -19.98 4.77 -0.37
C GLU A 8 -18.62 4.37 0.21
N VAL A 9 -17.84 5.35 0.70
CA VAL A 9 -16.55 5.10 1.34
C VAL A 9 -16.73 4.52 2.73
N ALA A 10 -17.74 4.99 3.47
CA ALA A 10 -18.08 4.46 4.79
C ALA A 10 -18.46 2.98 4.73
N ASP A 11 -19.24 2.57 3.74
CA ASP A 11 -19.65 1.16 3.56
C ASP A 11 -18.48 0.24 3.22
N VAL A 12 -17.53 0.71 2.40
CA VAL A 12 -16.30 -0.04 2.10
C VAL A 12 -15.40 -0.13 3.34
N LEU A 13 -15.23 0.98 4.08
CA LEU A 13 -14.42 0.98 5.29
C LEU A 13 -15.03 0.11 6.40
N ALA A 14 -16.35 0.08 6.54
CA ALA A 14 -17.03 -0.78 7.50
C ALA A 14 -16.74 -2.27 7.25
N GLN A 15 -16.69 -2.69 5.99
CA GLN A 15 -16.32 -4.06 5.60
C GLN A 15 -14.86 -4.40 5.98
N LEU A 16 -13.99 -3.39 6.09
CA LEU A 16 -12.60 -3.53 6.48
C LEU A 16 -12.37 -3.39 8.00
N GLY A 17 -13.44 -3.31 8.80
CA GLY A 17 -13.38 -3.16 10.26
C GLY A 17 -13.40 -1.70 10.74
N GLY A 18 -13.53 -0.73 9.83
CA GLY A 18 -13.65 0.69 10.16
C GLY A 18 -12.45 1.25 10.91
N ILE A 19 -12.71 2.19 11.82
CA ILE A 19 -11.69 2.82 12.68
C ILE A 19 -11.13 1.86 13.75
N ASP A 20 -11.86 0.79 14.05
CA ASP A 20 -11.53 -0.19 15.09
C ASP A 20 -10.80 -1.41 14.52
N ALA A 21 -10.50 -1.39 13.21
CA ALA A 21 -9.73 -2.43 12.56
C ALA A 21 -8.40 -2.63 13.29
N PHE A 22 -7.98 -3.89 13.44
CA PHE A 22 -6.71 -4.20 14.04
C PHE A 22 -5.57 -3.49 13.30
N GLN A 23 -4.79 -2.70 14.02
CA GLN A 23 -3.60 -2.04 13.49
C GLN A 23 -2.40 -2.38 14.37
N PRO A 24 -1.34 -2.98 13.80
CA PRO A 24 -0.09 -3.17 14.49
C PRO A 24 0.45 -1.84 14.98
N SER A 25 1.15 -1.87 16.12
CA SER A 25 1.81 -0.69 16.69
C SER A 25 2.64 0.01 15.62
N ARG A 26 2.72 1.33 15.71
CA ARG A 26 3.52 2.14 14.78
C ARG A 26 4.98 1.68 14.72
N ASP A 27 5.51 1.24 15.85
CA ASP A 27 6.91 0.80 15.97
C ASP A 27 7.13 -0.64 15.51
N ASP A 28 6.06 -1.42 15.31
CA ASP A 28 6.11 -2.78 14.76
C ASP A 28 6.13 -2.75 13.23
N VAL A 29 7.27 -2.36 12.67
CA VAL A 29 7.45 -2.24 11.22
C VAL A 29 7.16 -3.56 10.50
N GLU A 30 7.58 -4.69 11.08
CA GLU A 30 7.42 -5.99 10.45
C GLU A 30 5.96 -6.44 10.47
N GLY A 31 5.26 -6.31 11.60
CA GLY A 31 3.83 -6.59 11.67
C GLY A 31 3.01 -5.70 10.73
N ARG A 32 3.42 -4.44 10.55
CA ARG A 32 2.80 -3.54 9.57
C ARG A 32 3.04 -3.99 8.13
N ARG A 33 4.24 -4.48 7.78
CA ARG A 33 4.51 -5.03 6.44
C ARG A 33 3.66 -6.28 6.18
N VAL A 34 3.63 -7.21 7.13
CA VAL A 34 2.83 -8.44 7.01
C VAL A 34 1.34 -8.13 6.79
N LEU A 35 0.80 -7.11 7.47
CA LEU A 35 -0.58 -6.69 7.27
C LEU A 35 -0.79 -5.96 5.93
N TRP A 36 0.06 -4.98 5.59
CA TRP A 36 -0.21 -4.05 4.49
C TRP A 36 0.28 -4.53 3.13
N GLU A 37 1.39 -5.28 3.01
CA GLU A 37 1.93 -5.72 1.71
C GLU A 37 0.91 -6.54 0.90
N PRO A 38 0.17 -7.52 1.49
CA PRO A 38 -0.86 -8.24 0.74
C PRO A 38 -2.02 -7.36 0.27
N ILE A 39 -2.44 -6.38 1.08
CA ILE A 39 -3.51 -5.44 0.73
C ILE A 39 -3.08 -4.56 -0.44
N LEU A 40 -1.86 -4.01 -0.37
CA LEU A 40 -1.29 -3.18 -1.44
C LEU A 40 -1.12 -3.97 -2.74
N ALA A 41 -0.66 -5.23 -2.66
CA ALA A 41 -0.57 -6.10 -3.82
C ALA A 41 -1.93 -6.36 -4.47
N ALA A 42 -2.96 -6.67 -3.66
CA ALA A 42 -4.31 -6.90 -4.15
C ALA A 42 -4.93 -5.63 -4.77
N SER A 43 -4.78 -4.48 -4.12
CA SER A 43 -5.24 -3.19 -4.65
C SER A 43 -4.53 -2.81 -5.94
N SER A 44 -3.21 -3.03 -6.02
CA SER A 44 -2.43 -2.78 -7.24
C SER A 44 -2.87 -3.69 -8.38
N ALA A 45 -3.27 -4.94 -8.10
CA ALA A 45 -3.79 -5.86 -9.12
C ALA A 45 -5.20 -5.50 -9.59
N ALA A 46 -6.03 -4.92 -8.70
CA ALA A 46 -7.39 -4.49 -9.03
C ALA A 46 -7.42 -3.25 -9.95
N GLN A 47 -6.33 -2.50 -10.04
CA GLN A 47 -6.21 -1.29 -10.85
C GLN A 47 -5.36 -1.57 -12.09
N PRO A 48 -5.97 -1.83 -13.26
CA PRO A 48 -5.21 -2.05 -14.48
C PRO A 48 -4.44 -0.80 -14.86
N PHE A 49 -3.27 -1.00 -15.44
CA PHE A 49 -2.48 0.10 -15.95
C PHE A 49 -3.10 0.64 -17.22
N LEU A 50 -3.16 1.97 -17.31
CA LEU A 50 -3.62 2.65 -18.52
C LEU A 50 -2.69 2.30 -19.68
N GLU A 51 -3.27 2.02 -20.84
CA GLU A 51 -2.58 1.56 -22.05
C GLU A 51 -1.49 2.53 -22.54
N ASP A 52 -1.69 3.83 -22.32
CA ASP A 52 -0.77 4.89 -22.73
C ASP A 52 0.37 5.15 -21.73
N VAL A 53 0.41 4.43 -20.61
CA VAL A 53 1.43 4.63 -19.57
C VAL A 53 2.59 3.66 -19.75
N ARG A 54 3.75 4.22 -20.14
CA ARG A 54 5.01 3.49 -20.15
C ARG A 54 5.64 3.48 -18.76
N ARG A 55 5.87 2.29 -18.21
CA ARG A 55 6.72 2.13 -17.03
C ARG A 55 8.16 1.93 -17.45
N VAL A 56 9.05 2.65 -16.79
CA VAL A 56 10.49 2.52 -16.98
C VAL A 56 11.09 2.28 -15.62
N ASP A 57 11.65 1.09 -15.41
CA ASP A 57 12.48 0.83 -14.24
C ASP A 57 13.82 1.53 -14.45
N LEU A 58 14.01 2.66 -13.78
CA LEU A 58 15.30 3.32 -13.75
C LEU A 58 16.16 2.64 -12.67
N ALA A 59 16.78 1.53 -13.03
CA ALA A 59 17.88 1.00 -12.24
C ALA A 59 19.03 2.04 -12.26
N ASP A 60 19.60 2.30 -11.08
CA ASP A 60 20.84 3.04 -10.89
C ASP A 60 20.81 4.57 -10.97
N ARG A 61 19.98 5.20 -10.12
CA ARG A 61 20.46 6.39 -9.42
C ARG A 61 20.74 6.04 -7.98
N THR A 62 22.03 5.80 -7.71
CA THR A 62 22.60 5.74 -6.37
C THR A 62 22.24 7.02 -5.62
N PHE A 63 21.19 7.00 -4.80
CA PHE A 63 21.04 7.96 -3.72
C PHE A 63 21.46 7.25 -2.44
N PHE A 64 22.52 7.75 -1.79
CA PHE A 64 23.04 7.24 -0.51
C PHE A 64 23.62 5.82 -0.52
N GLY A 65 24.37 5.43 -1.56
CA GLY A 65 25.31 4.29 -1.48
C GLY A 65 24.73 2.89 -1.26
N MET A 66 23.41 2.70 -1.30
CA MET A 66 22.78 1.38 -1.25
C MET A 66 22.44 0.88 -2.66
N ARG A 67 22.95 -0.30 -3.01
CA ARG A 67 22.60 -1.03 -4.24
C ARG A 67 21.30 -1.80 -3.98
N LEU A 68 20.24 -1.47 -4.72
CA LEU A 68 19.05 -2.32 -4.81
C LEU A 68 19.41 -3.56 -5.64
N VAL A 69 19.76 -4.66 -4.97
CA VAL A 69 19.97 -5.96 -5.61
C VAL A 69 18.63 -6.71 -5.62
N ARG A 70 18.19 -7.09 -6.81
CA ARG A 70 16.97 -7.88 -7.05
C ARG A 70 17.15 -9.30 -6.49
N GLY A 71 16.26 -9.73 -5.59
CA GLY A 71 16.06 -11.16 -5.28
C GLY A 71 15.29 -11.82 -6.43
N GLY A 72 15.80 -12.96 -6.90
CA GLY A 72 15.31 -13.68 -8.08
C GLY A 72 14.00 -14.44 -7.86
#